data_AF-A0A178LVK8-F1
#
_entry.id   AF-A0A178LVK8-F1
#
_cell.length_a   1.000
_cell.length_b   1.000
_cell.length_c   1.000
_cell.angle_alpha   90.00
_cell.angle_beta   90.00
_cell.angle_gamma   90.00
#
_symmetry.space_group_name_H-M   'P 1'
#
loop_
_entity.id
_entity.type
_entity.pdbx_description
1 polymer ?
#
loop_
_entity_poly.entity_id
_entity_poly.type
_entity_poly.pdbx_seq_one_letter_code
_entity_poly.pdbx_strand_id
1 'polypeptide(L)'
;MPGRHRRNSARPLALIVGGTVGALLRYALATTWPHPHQMLVSTVLTVGAAFTIAAFVLATNSASLFANLILGFCASAASLSAWAVLTISQPMKLSLAFLIATPAAAIGGLLCGLAVARAVAR
;
A
#
# COMPACT_ATOMS: atom_id res chain seq x y z
N MET A 1 30.57 -5.01 -21.14
CA MET A 1 29.20 -4.44 -21.14
C MET A 1 28.82 -3.92 -19.74
N PRO A 2 29.11 -2.64 -19.41
CA PRO A 2 28.92 -2.09 -18.05
C PRO A 2 27.47 -1.71 -17.69
N GLY A 3 26.55 -1.61 -18.66
CA GLY A 3 25.19 -1.12 -18.45
C GLY A 3 24.21 -2.12 -17.80
N ARG A 4 24.52 -3.42 -17.82
CA ARG A 4 23.61 -4.48 -17.34
C ARG A 4 23.54 -4.54 -15.80
N HIS A 5 24.64 -4.24 -15.11
CA HIS A 5 24.67 -4.17 -13.65
C HIS A 5 23.89 -2.97 -13.10
N ARG A 6 24.04 -1.77 -13.70
CA ARG A 6 23.29 -0.57 -13.27
C ARG A 6 21.77 -0.76 -13.37
N ARG A 7 21.30 -1.38 -14.45
CA ARG A 7 19.86 -1.65 -14.65
C ARG A 7 19.31 -2.66 -13.63
N ASN A 8 20.15 -3.59 -13.17
CA ASN A 8 19.76 -4.59 -12.18
C ASN A 8 19.75 -4.03 -10.75
N SER A 9 20.67 -3.11 -10.42
CA SER A 9 20.71 -2.42 -9.11
C SER A 9 19.63 -1.34 -8.96
N ALA A 10 19.14 -0.77 -10.07
CA ALA A 10 18.12 0.29 -10.02
C ALA A 10 16.74 -0.21 -9.55
N ARG A 11 16.40 -1.49 -9.79
CA ARG A 11 15.13 -2.10 -9.38
C ARG A 11 14.98 -2.26 -7.85
N PRO A 12 15.94 -2.85 -7.13
CA PRO A 12 15.86 -2.92 -5.67
C PRO A 12 15.95 -1.52 -5.02
N LEU A 13 16.74 -0.60 -5.59
CA LEU A 13 16.77 0.79 -5.12
C LEU A 13 15.40 1.46 -5.24
N ALA A 14 14.68 1.27 -6.34
CA ALA A 14 13.34 1.82 -6.52
C ALA A 14 12.35 1.27 -5.48
N LEU A 15 12.44 -0.03 -5.13
CA LEU A 15 11.63 -0.63 -4.07
C LEU A 15 11.95 -0.04 -2.69
N ILE A 16 13.24 0.16 -2.39
CA ILE A 16 13.68 0.75 -1.12
C ILE A 16 13.20 2.20 -1.01
N VAL A 17 13.41 3.01 -2.06
CA VAL A 17 12.96 4.41 -2.08
C VAL A 17 11.43 4.48 -1.99
N GLY A 18 10.71 3.69 -2.78
CA GLY A 18 9.25 3.61 -2.68
C GLY A 18 8.79 3.20 -1.28
N GLY A 19 9.40 2.16 -0.71
CA GLY A 19 9.07 1.65 0.62
C GLY A 19 9.33 2.66 1.74
N THR A 20 10.46 3.35 1.72
CA THR A 20 10.76 4.41 2.70
C THR A 20 9.74 5.55 2.63
N VAL A 21 9.37 6.00 1.43
CA VAL A 21 8.33 7.02 1.25
C VAL A 21 6.97 6.52 1.75
N GLY A 22 6.61 5.26 1.47
CA GLY A 22 5.37 4.66 1.96
C GLY A 22 5.32 4.54 3.49
N ALA A 23 6.45 4.22 4.11
CA ALA A 23 6.58 4.17 5.56
C ALA A 23 6.48 5.57 6.19
N LEU A 24 7.09 6.59 5.57
CA LEU A 24 6.98 7.98 6.01
C LEU A 24 5.55 8.50 5.90
N LEU A 25 4.85 8.19 4.80
CA LEU A 25 3.44 8.55 4.66
C LEU A 25 2.61 7.91 5.78
N ARG A 26 2.79 6.61 6.03
CA ARG A 26 2.09 5.90 7.10
C ARG A 26 2.38 6.52 8.48
N TYR A 27 3.63 6.88 8.74
CA TYR A 27 4.01 7.57 9.96
C TYR A 27 3.33 8.93 10.08
N ALA A 28 3.35 9.75 9.02
CA ALA A 28 2.68 11.04 9.00
C ALA A 28 1.19 10.91 9.31
N LEU A 29 0.49 9.97 8.64
CA LEU A 29 -0.93 9.68 8.87
C LEU A 29 -1.23 9.29 10.32
N ALA A 30 -0.36 8.47 10.93
CA ALA A 30 -0.49 8.08 12.33
C ALA A 30 -0.26 9.25 13.30
N THR A 31 0.65 10.18 12.97
CA THR A 31 0.90 11.37 13.81
C THR A 31 -0.16 12.46 13.65
N THR A 32 -0.77 12.60 12.47
CA THR A 32 -1.78 13.65 12.21
C THR A 32 -3.16 13.29 12.77
N TRP A 33 -3.48 12.00 12.88
CA TRP A 33 -4.78 11.53 13.36
C TRP A 33 -4.63 10.59 14.57
N PRO A 34 -4.43 11.15 15.78
CA PRO A 34 -4.22 10.36 16.98
C PRO A 34 -5.50 9.69 17.50
N HIS A 35 -6.68 10.08 17.02
CA HIS A 35 -7.94 9.47 17.46
C HIS A 35 -8.13 8.11 16.78
N PRO A 36 -8.51 7.06 17.53
CA PRO A 36 -8.51 5.69 17.02
C PRO A 36 -9.53 5.44 15.91
N HIS A 37 -10.64 6.19 15.92
CA HIS A 37 -11.64 6.15 14.85
C HIS A 37 -11.11 6.74 13.54
N GLN A 38 -10.37 7.85 13.64
CA GLN A 38 -9.77 8.51 12.47
C GLN A 38 -8.65 7.65 11.90
N MET A 39 -7.87 7.02 12.78
CA MET A 39 -6.82 6.08 12.42
C MET A 39 -7.37 4.86 11.65
N LEU A 40 -8.55 4.36 12.03
CA LEU A 40 -9.21 3.28 11.30
C LEU A 40 -9.58 3.70 9.89
N VAL A 41 -10.22 4.86 9.75
CA VAL A 41 -10.60 5.41 8.44
C VAL A 41 -9.37 5.64 7.56
N SER A 42 -8.31 6.27 8.10
CA SER A 42 -7.08 6.52 7.34
C SER A 42 -6.41 5.22 6.91
N THR A 43 -6.41 4.19 7.75
CA THR A 43 -5.84 2.88 7.42
C THR A 43 -6.62 2.22 6.30
N VAL A 44 -7.93 2.13 6.42
CA VAL A 44 -8.83 1.52 5.43
C VAL A 44 -8.69 2.21 4.07
N LEU A 45 -8.66 3.54 4.06
CA LEU A 45 -8.47 4.32 2.83
C LEU A 45 -7.09 4.11 2.23
N THR A 46 -6.03 4.14 3.06
CA THR A 46 -4.65 3.97 2.58
C THR A 46 -4.43 2.56 2.02
N VAL A 47 -4.93 1.53 2.70
CA VAL A 47 -4.86 0.14 2.26
C VAL A 47 -5.67 -0.04 0.98
N GLY A 48 -6.92 0.43 0.95
CA GLY A 48 -7.76 0.35 -0.25
C GLY A 48 -7.10 1.02 -1.46
N ALA A 49 -6.59 2.23 -1.29
CA ALA A 49 -5.88 2.97 -2.35
C ALA A 49 -4.56 2.31 -2.77
N ALA A 50 -3.78 1.79 -1.83
CA ALA A 50 -2.54 1.09 -2.15
C ALA A 50 -2.81 -0.18 -2.96
N PHE A 51 -3.84 -0.95 -2.61
CA PHE A 51 -4.21 -2.17 -3.32
C PHE A 51 -4.88 -1.91 -4.68
N THR A 52 -5.66 -0.83 -4.84
CA THR A 52 -6.16 -0.44 -6.18
C THR A 52 -5.01 -0.08 -7.11
N ILE A 53 -4.08 0.77 -6.64
CA ILE A 53 -2.93 1.20 -7.44
C ILE A 53 -2.02 0.01 -7.77
N ALA A 54 -1.73 -0.83 -6.78
CA ALA A 54 -0.91 -2.02 -6.99
C ALA A 54 -1.54 -2.99 -8.00
N ALA A 55 -2.84 -3.28 -7.87
CA ALA A 55 -3.56 -4.14 -8.81
C ALA A 55 -3.57 -3.57 -10.23
N PHE A 56 -3.80 -2.27 -10.38
CA PHE A 56 -3.77 -1.60 -11.67
C PHE A 56 -2.39 -1.69 -12.34
N VAL A 57 -1.32 -1.40 -11.59
CA VAL A 57 0.06 -1.48 -12.08
C VAL A 57 0.44 -2.91 -12.46
N LEU A 58 0.03 -3.90 -11.68
CA LEU A 58 0.27 -5.31 -11.98
C LEU A 58 -0.51 -5.76 -13.23
N ALA A 59 -1.77 -5.37 -13.35
CA ALA A 59 -2.64 -5.75 -14.47
C ALA A 59 -2.21 -5.12 -15.80
N THR A 60 -1.57 -3.95 -15.76
CA THR A 60 -1.05 -3.26 -16.95
C THR A 60 0.35 -3.75 -17.38
N ASN A 61 0.90 -4.78 -16.72
CA ASN A 61 2.18 -5.44 -17.02
C ASN A 61 3.36 -4.46 -17.24
N SER A 62 3.42 -3.40 -16.45
CA SER A 62 4.49 -2.40 -16.55
C SER A 62 5.74 -2.88 -15.82
N ALA A 63 6.69 -3.50 -16.53
CA ALA A 63 8.01 -3.89 -15.97
C ALA A 63 8.98 -2.68 -15.81
N SER A 64 8.44 -1.50 -15.53
CA SER A 64 9.18 -0.24 -15.44
C SER A 64 9.77 -0.01 -14.05
N LEU A 65 10.83 0.80 -13.96
CA LEU A 65 11.38 1.23 -12.67
C LEU A 65 10.35 1.98 -11.82
N PHE A 66 9.46 2.72 -12.47
CA PHE A 66 8.37 3.45 -11.84
C PHE A 66 7.34 2.50 -11.20
N ALA A 67 7.00 1.40 -11.86
CA ALA A 67 6.13 0.37 -11.29
C ALA A 67 6.72 -0.24 -10.02
N ASN A 68 8.02 -0.54 -10.00
CA ASN A 68 8.69 -1.04 -8.79
C ASN A 68 8.67 0.00 -7.65
N LEU A 69 8.82 1.29 -7.95
CA LEU A 69 8.73 2.34 -6.95
C LEU A 69 7.32 2.41 -6.35
N ILE A 70 6.29 2.37 -7.20
CA ILE A 70 4.89 2.37 -6.76
C ILE A 70 4.56 1.14 -5.94
N LEU A 71 5.03 -0.04 -6.35
CA LEU A 71 4.80 -1.29 -5.62
C LEU A 71 5.49 -1.27 -4.25
N GLY A 72 6.72 -0.75 -4.17
CA GLY A 72 7.42 -0.55 -2.89
C GLY A 72 6.66 0.41 -1.96
N PHE A 73 6.18 1.52 -2.51
CA PHE A 73 5.35 2.49 -1.79
C PHE A 73 4.05 1.87 -1.27
N CYS A 74 3.29 1.18 -2.14
CA CYS A 74 2.04 0.54 -1.77
C CYS A 74 2.25 -0.54 -0.70
N ALA A 75 3.31 -1.35 -0.84
CA ALA A 75 3.63 -2.41 0.12
C ALA A 75 3.95 -1.86 1.53
N SER A 76 4.70 -0.76 1.63
CA SER A 76 5.03 -0.17 2.93
C SER A 76 3.89 0.66 3.52
N ALA A 77 3.13 1.37 2.68
CA ALA A 77 1.96 2.14 3.13
C ALA A 77 0.85 1.22 3.68
N ALA A 78 0.65 0.06 3.07
CA ALA A 78 -0.34 -0.94 3.47
C ALA A 78 0.18 -1.98 4.50
N SER A 79 1.34 -1.74 5.13
CA SER A 79 1.99 -2.73 6.00
C SER A 79 1.12 -3.15 7.19
N LEU A 80 0.57 -4.37 7.13
CA LEU A 80 -0.35 -4.93 8.13
C LEU A 80 0.30 -5.09 9.51
N SER A 81 1.58 -5.45 9.57
CA SER A 81 2.29 -5.63 10.85
C SER A 81 2.38 -4.34 11.65
N ALA A 82 2.57 -3.22 10.95
CA ALA A 82 2.75 -1.94 11.58
C ALA A 82 1.41 -1.31 12.01
N TRP A 83 0.32 -1.62 11.32
CA TRP A 83 -1.03 -1.30 11.77
C TRP A 83 -1.47 -2.19 12.94
N ALA A 84 -1.11 -3.48 12.95
CA ALA A 84 -1.44 -4.40 14.04
C ALA A 84 -0.87 -3.94 15.40
N VAL A 85 0.35 -3.40 15.43
CA VAL A 85 0.94 -2.82 16.64
C VAL A 85 0.09 -1.68 17.20
N LEU A 86 -0.52 -0.88 16.33
CA LEU A 86 -1.34 0.27 16.71
C LEU A 86 -2.75 -0.12 17.15
N THR A 87 -3.21 -1.34 16.80
CA THR A 87 -4.55 -1.84 17.15
C THR A 87 -4.57 -2.71 18.40
N ILE A 88 -3.44 -3.31 18.82
CA ILE A 88 -3.35 -4.12 20.05
C ILE A 88 -3.67 -3.30 21.29
N SER A 89 -3.36 -2.00 21.28
CA SER A 89 -3.62 -1.08 22.40
C SER A 89 -5.04 -0.50 22.43
N GLN A 90 -5.91 -0.86 21.48
CA GLN A 90 -7.24 -0.27 21.30
C GLN A 90 -8.34 -1.13 21.95
N PRO A 91 -9.51 -0.55 22.29
CA PRO A 91 -10.62 -1.31 22.83
C PRO A 91 -11.09 -2.39 21.85
N MET A 92 -11.55 -3.53 22.36
CA MET A 92 -11.85 -4.76 21.60
C MET A 92 -12.75 -4.53 20.37
N LYS A 93 -13.72 -3.61 20.47
CA LYS A 93 -14.60 -3.22 19.35
C LYS A 93 -13.82 -2.63 18.16
N LEU A 94 -12.86 -1.76 18.43
CA LEU A 94 -12.03 -1.14 17.40
C LEU A 94 -11.05 -2.15 16.81
N SER A 95 -10.44 -3.01 17.63
CA SER A 95 -9.55 -4.07 17.13
C SER A 95 -10.26 -5.03 16.17
N LEU A 96 -11.49 -5.45 16.50
CA LEU A 96 -12.34 -6.23 15.58
C LEU A 96 -12.67 -5.47 14.29
N ALA A 97 -12.97 -4.17 14.39
CA ALA A 97 -13.26 -3.36 13.22
C ALA A 97 -12.05 -3.25 12.29
N PHE A 98 -10.83 -3.07 12.82
CA PHE A 98 -9.59 -3.13 12.03
C PHE A 98 -9.38 -4.50 11.39
N LEU A 99 -9.56 -5.57 12.16
CA LEU A 99 -9.35 -6.95 11.70
C LEU A 99 -10.24 -7.32 10.50
N ILE A 100 -11.45 -6.76 10.43
CA ILE A 100 -12.42 -7.03 9.35
C ILE A 100 -12.29 -5.99 8.22
N ALA A 101 -12.23 -4.71 8.56
CA ALA A 101 -12.29 -3.64 7.56
C ALA A 101 -11.01 -3.57 6.71
N THR A 102 -9.84 -3.84 7.29
CA THR A 102 -8.57 -3.80 6.54
C THR A 102 -8.50 -4.84 5.42
N PRO A 103 -8.75 -6.15 5.66
CA PRO A 103 -8.77 -7.13 4.57
C PRO A 103 -9.92 -6.89 3.59
N ALA A 104 -11.10 -6.46 4.06
CA ALA A 104 -12.21 -6.11 3.17
C ALA A 104 -11.83 -4.97 2.21
N ALA A 105 -11.14 -3.93 2.71
CA ALA A 105 -10.63 -2.82 1.91
C ALA A 105 -9.54 -3.26 0.93
N ALA A 106 -8.64 -4.17 1.34
CA ALA A 106 -7.63 -4.73 0.45
C ALA A 106 -8.27 -5.50 -0.71
N ILE A 107 -9.26 -6.36 -0.42
CA ILE A 107 -9.99 -7.12 -1.44
C ILE A 107 -10.77 -6.18 -2.37
N GLY A 108 -11.50 -5.21 -1.80
CA GLY A 108 -12.23 -4.20 -2.57
C GLY A 108 -11.30 -3.38 -3.46
N GLY A 109 -10.13 -3.01 -2.94
CA GLY A 109 -9.10 -2.31 -3.69
C GLY A 109 -8.54 -3.14 -4.84
N LEU A 110 -8.23 -4.41 -4.61
CA LEU A 110 -7.78 -5.33 -5.67
C LEU A 110 -8.81 -5.45 -6.79
N LEU A 111 -10.08 -5.71 -6.45
CA LEU A 111 -11.16 -5.85 -7.42
C LEU A 111 -11.37 -4.57 -8.22
N CYS A 112 -11.36 -3.41 -7.55
CA CYS A 112 -11.51 -2.11 -8.20
C CYS A 112 -10.32 -1.80 -9.13
N GLY A 113 -9.08 -2.04 -8.69
CA GLY A 113 -7.89 -1.86 -9.53
C GLY A 113 -7.90 -2.76 -10.77
N LEU A 114 -8.35 -4.01 -10.63
CA LEU A 114 -8.55 -4.93 -11.76
C LEU A 114 -9.65 -4.48 -12.71
N ALA A 115 -10.78 -4.00 -12.20
CA ALA A 115 -11.89 -3.50 -13.00
C ALA A 115 -11.45 -2.27 -13.82
N VAL A 116 -10.74 -1.33 -13.21
CA VAL A 116 -10.18 -0.15 -13.88
C VAL A 116 -9.16 -0.56 -14.93
N ALA A 117 -8.25 -1.47 -14.63
CA ALA A 117 -7.28 -1.96 -15.61
C ALA A 117 -7.96 -2.63 -16.82
N ARG A 118 -9.02 -3.42 -16.58
CA ARG A 118 -9.82 -4.02 -17.65
C ARG A 118 -10.58 -2.99 -18.47
N ALA A 119 -11.08 -1.92 -17.86
CA ALA A 119 -11.75 -0.84 -18.56
C ALA A 119 -10.78 -0.05 -19.46
N VAL A 120 -9.53 0.15 -19.01
CA VAL A 120 -8.49 0.84 -19.78
C VAL A 120 -7.94 -0.02 -20.93
N ALA A 121 -7.97 -1.34 -20.79
CA ALA A 121 -7.50 -2.28 -21.82
C ALA A 121 -8.52 -2.57 -22.93
N ARG A 122 -9.77 -2.12 -22.79
CA ARG A 122 -10.84 -2.22 -23.80
C ARG A 122 -10.88 -0.97 -24.66
#